data_AF-A0A5C7M436-F1
#
_entry.id   AF-A0A5C7M436-F1
#
_cell.length_a   1.000
_cell.length_b   1.000
_cell.length_c   1.000
_cell.angle_alpha   90.00
_cell.angle_beta   90.00
_cell.angle_gamma   90.00
#
_symmetry.space_group_name_H-M   'P 1'
#
loop_
_entity.id
_entity.type
_entity.pdbx_description
1 polymer ?
#
loop_
_entity_poly.entity_id
_entity_poly.type
_entity_poly.pdbx_seq_one_letter_code
_entity_poly.pdbx_strand_id
1 'polypeptide(L)'
;MPAKIVECPACESEISRRATSCPRCGEPLRKPTPLWDQTWFKLLSLVGLIVGAFLIAQLAMSNDLDRIDRNRKEGERLNDQLIEQNKARHERDMRRLGVRP
;
A
#
# COMPACT_ATOMS: atom_id res chain seq x y z
N MET A 1 -8.32 13.12 51.80
CA MET A 1 -8.51 12.44 50.49
C MET A 1 -8.56 10.94 50.76
N PRO A 2 -9.70 10.25 50.60
CA PRO A 2 -9.78 8.82 50.92
C PRO A 2 -8.92 8.01 49.95
N ALA A 3 -7.94 7.27 50.48
CA ALA A 3 -7.16 6.34 49.69
C ALA A 3 -8.08 5.20 49.23
N LYS A 4 -8.10 4.89 47.93
CA LYS A 4 -8.85 3.74 47.40
C LYS A 4 -8.11 2.45 47.77
N ILE A 5 -8.69 1.68 48.68
CA ILE A 5 -8.15 0.42 49.21
C ILE A 5 -8.76 -0.74 48.41
N VAL A 6 -7.98 -1.80 48.20
CA VAL A 6 -8.41 -3.08 47.62
C VAL A 6 -7.86 -4.21 48.48
N GLU A 7 -8.42 -5.41 48.37
CA GLU A 7 -7.93 -6.58 49.10
C GLU A 7 -6.82 -7.28 48.32
N CYS A 8 -5.80 -7.76 49.03
CA CYS A 8 -4.75 -8.57 48.47
C CYS A 8 -5.29 -9.98 48.12
N PRO A 9 -5.12 -10.49 46.89
CA PRO A 9 -5.65 -11.79 46.47
C PRO A 9 -4.95 -12.99 47.14
N ALA A 10 -3.82 -12.79 47.81
CA ALA A 10 -3.03 -13.87 48.42
C ALA A 10 -3.21 -14.00 49.94
N CYS A 11 -3.44 -12.88 50.64
CA CYS A 11 -3.52 -12.86 52.11
C CYS A 11 -4.66 -12.02 52.66
N GLU A 12 -5.57 -11.57 51.78
CA GLU A 12 -6.82 -10.84 52.11
C GLU A 12 -6.60 -9.55 52.90
N SER A 13 -5.36 -9.04 52.91
CA SER A 13 -5.04 -7.79 53.59
C SER A 13 -5.46 -6.57 52.76
N GLU A 14 -5.91 -5.54 53.45
CA GLU A 14 -6.21 -4.25 52.86
C GLU A 14 -4.94 -3.55 52.36
N ILE A 15 -4.91 -3.24 51.06
CA ILE A 15 -3.76 -2.65 50.38
C ILE A 15 -4.20 -1.48 49.50
N SER A 16 -3.27 -0.56 49.22
CA SER A 16 -3.54 0.52 48.28
C SER A 16 -3.72 -0.02 46.86
N ARG A 17 -4.68 0.51 46.09
CA ARG A 17 -4.84 0.17 44.66
C ARG A 17 -3.60 0.49 43.80
N ARG A 18 -2.67 1.30 44.33
CA ARG A 18 -1.39 1.64 43.69
C ARG A 18 -0.22 0.77 44.16
N ALA A 19 -0.43 -0.17 45.07
CA ALA A 19 0.62 -1.05 45.55
C ALA A 19 1.10 -1.99 44.43
N THR A 20 2.41 -2.00 44.18
CA THR A 20 3.03 -2.91 43.20
C THR A 20 3.20 -4.32 43.78
N SER A 21 3.35 -4.41 45.09
CA SER A 21 3.44 -5.63 45.89
C SER A 21 2.69 -5.48 47.21
N CYS A 22 2.25 -6.60 47.79
CA CYS A 22 1.59 -6.61 49.09
C CYS A 22 2.62 -6.42 50.22
N PRO A 23 2.46 -5.43 51.13
CA PRO A 23 3.39 -5.20 52.23
C PRO A 23 3.29 -6.27 53.34
N ARG A 24 2.21 -7.07 53.38
CA ARG A 24 1.98 -8.08 54.42
C ARG A 24 2.55 -9.44 54.06
N CYS A 25 2.41 -9.88 52.80
CA CYS A 25 2.88 -11.20 52.35
C CYS A 25 3.95 -11.15 51.25
N GLY A 26 4.19 -9.99 50.63
CA GLY A 26 5.17 -9.84 49.55
C GLY A 26 4.65 -10.15 48.14
N GLU A 27 3.40 -10.57 47.97
CA GLU A 27 2.85 -10.97 46.66
C GLU A 27 2.89 -9.82 45.63
N PRO A 28 3.43 -10.02 44.41
CA PRO A 28 3.41 -9.03 43.35
C PRO A 28 2.00 -8.87 42.75
N LEU A 29 1.47 -7.65 42.79
CA LEU A 29 0.08 -7.35 42.38
C LEU A 29 -0.03 -6.92 40.92
N ARG A 30 1.09 -6.54 40.31
CA ARG A 30 1.15 -6.10 38.93
C ARG A 30 1.79 -7.20 38.09
N LYS A 31 0.97 -7.92 37.34
CA LYS A 31 1.49 -8.79 36.27
C LYS A 31 2.14 -7.87 35.23
N PRO A 32 3.43 -8.03 34.90
CA PRO A 32 3.98 -7.36 33.73
C PRO A 32 3.19 -7.91 32.54
N THR A 33 2.31 -7.09 31.96
CA THR A 33 1.78 -7.38 30.64
C THR A 33 3.01 -7.47 29.73
N PRO A 34 3.27 -8.59 29.05
CA PRO A 34 4.37 -8.66 28.10
C PRO A 34 4.07 -7.64 27.00
N LEU A 35 4.71 -6.47 27.10
CA LEU A 35 4.55 -5.32 26.19
C LEU A 35 5.07 -5.63 24.77
N TRP A 36 5.56 -6.84 24.53
CA TRP A 36 6.21 -7.21 23.28
C TRP A 36 5.25 -7.80 22.23
N ASP A 37 4.07 -8.28 22.64
CA ASP A 37 3.28 -9.16 21.78
C ASP A 37 2.33 -8.42 20.81
N GLN A 38 1.79 -7.24 21.16
CA GLN A 38 0.76 -6.60 20.32
C GLN A 38 1.28 -5.61 19.26
N THR A 39 2.42 -4.98 19.50
CA THR A 39 2.93 -3.90 18.63
C THR A 39 3.71 -4.45 17.45
N TRP A 40 4.38 -5.59 17.62
CA TRP A 40 5.23 -6.17 16.59
C TRP A 40 4.42 -6.87 15.49
N PHE A 41 3.35 -7.61 15.82
CA PHE A 41 2.48 -8.23 14.82
C PHE A 41 1.81 -7.20 13.92
N LYS A 42 1.46 -6.02 14.45
CA LYS A 42 0.92 -4.91 13.65
C LYS A 42 1.95 -4.39 12.65
N LEU A 43 3.20 -4.24 13.07
CA LEU A 43 4.29 -3.82 12.18
C LEU A 43 4.61 -4.89 11.13
N LEU A 44 4.67 -6.16 11.53
CA LEU A 44 4.92 -7.28 10.62
C LEU A 44 3.80 -7.44 9.59
N SER A 45 2.55 -7.26 10.01
CA SER A 45 1.37 -7.27 9.12
C SER A 45 1.38 -6.09 8.15
N LEU A 46 1.73 -4.89 8.61
CA LEU A 46 1.84 -3.71 7.74
C LEU A 46 2.94 -3.88 6.69
N VAL A 47 4.13 -4.33 7.12
CA VAL A 47 5.26 -4.60 6.22
C VAL A 47 4.90 -5.71 5.23
N GLY A 48 4.26 -6.79 5.69
CA GLY A 48 3.78 -7.87 4.84
C GLY A 48 2.78 -7.40 3.78
N LEU A 49 1.87 -6.49 4.15
CA LEU A 49 0.90 -5.90 3.21
C LEU A 49 1.60 -5.04 2.16
N ILE A 50 2.56 -4.20 2.57
CA ILE A 50 3.33 -3.35 1.65
C ILE A 50 4.15 -4.22 0.67
N VAL A 51 4.87 -5.21 1.18
CA VAL A 51 5.68 -6.13 0.35
C VAL A 51 4.79 -6.96 -0.57
N GLY A 52 3.68 -7.50 -0.03
CA GLY A 52 2.71 -8.27 -0.82
C GLY A 52 2.07 -7.44 -1.93
N ALA A 53 1.61 -6.23 -1.63
CA ALA A 53 1.04 -5.31 -2.61
C ALA A 53 2.07 -4.90 -3.67
N PHE A 54 3.32 -4.66 -3.27
CA PHE A 54 4.41 -4.33 -4.19
C PHE A 54 4.73 -5.51 -5.12
N LEU A 55 4.83 -6.74 -4.60
CA LEU A 55 5.04 -7.94 -5.41
C LEU A 55 3.89 -8.16 -6.41
N ILE A 56 2.65 -7.98 -5.99
CA ILE A 56 1.48 -8.06 -6.87
C ILE A 56 1.52 -6.97 -7.94
N ALA A 57 1.89 -5.73 -7.58
CA ALA A 57 2.02 -4.63 -8.52
C ALA A 57 3.13 -4.89 -9.56
N GLN A 58 4.28 -5.41 -9.14
CA GLN A 58 5.38 -5.77 -10.04
C GLN A 58 4.96 -6.87 -11.05
N LEU A 59 4.15 -7.84 -10.61
CA LEU A 59 3.58 -8.86 -11.50
C LEU A 59 2.48 -8.30 -12.41
N ALA A 60 1.75 -7.26 -12.02
CA ALA A 60 0.77 -6.59 -12.86
C ALA A 60 1.42 -5.71 -13.94
N MET A 61 2.56 -5.07 -13.62
CA MET A 61 3.27 -4.14 -14.50
C MET A 61 4.02 -4.80 -15.65
N SER A 62 4.32 -6.10 -15.59
CA SER A 62 4.95 -6.80 -16.70
C SER A 62 4.09 -6.77 -17.98
N ASN A 63 2.77 -6.68 -17.84
CA ASN A 63 1.84 -6.70 -18.96
C ASN A 63 1.61 -5.32 -19.62
N ASP A 64 2.00 -4.22 -18.95
CA ASP A 64 1.72 -2.86 -19.44
C ASP A 64 2.74 -2.37 -20.47
N LEU A 65 4.02 -2.77 -20.36
CA LEU A 65 5.06 -2.31 -21.29
C LEU A 65 4.80 -2.79 -22.73
N ASP A 66 4.37 -4.04 -22.89
CA ASP A 66 3.99 -4.61 -24.19
C ASP A 66 2.77 -3.91 -24.79
N ARG A 67 1.82 -3.46 -23.94
CA ARG A 67 0.63 -2.76 -24.39
C ARG A 67 0.97 -1.37 -24.91
N ILE A 68 1.87 -0.65 -24.25
CA ILE A 68 2.32 0.69 -24.66
C ILE A 68 3.08 0.62 -25.99
N ASP A 69 3.97 -0.37 -26.17
CA ASP A 69 4.73 -0.53 -27.42
C ASP A 69 3.82 -0.85 -28.62
N ARG A 70 2.83 -1.73 -28.45
CA ARG A 70 1.84 -2.01 -29.51
C ARG A 70 1.05 -0.78 -29.90
N ASN A 71 0.53 -0.01 -28.93
CA ASN A 71 -0.23 1.20 -29.21
C ASN A 71 0.63 2.25 -29.95
N ARG A 72 1.90 2.39 -29.58
CA ARG A 72 2.84 3.29 -30.28
C ARG A 72 3.02 2.89 -31.75
N LYS A 73 3.28 1.60 -32.01
CA LYS A 73 3.46 1.08 -33.38
C LYS A 73 2.20 1.20 -34.23
N GLU A 74 1.03 0.99 -33.64
CA GLU A 74 -0.25 1.18 -34.33
C GLU A 74 -0.45 2.65 -34.71
N GLY A 75 -0.14 3.58 -33.81
CA GLY A 75 -0.16 5.02 -34.09
C GLY A 75 0.80 5.44 -35.21
N GLU A 76 2.03 4.90 -35.24
CA GLU A 76 3.00 5.15 -36.31
C GLU A 76 2.46 4.69 -37.67
N ARG A 77 1.89 3.47 -37.76
CA ARG A 77 1.29 2.96 -39.02
C ARG A 77 0.10 3.79 -39.49
N LEU A 78 -0.77 4.19 -38.57
CA LEU A 78 -1.92 5.05 -38.87
C LEU A 78 -1.45 6.40 -39.42
N ASN A 79 -0.42 6.98 -38.82
CA ASN A 79 0.15 8.25 -39.28
C ASN A 79 0.75 8.13 -40.68
N ASP A 80 1.51 7.07 -40.95
CA ASP A 80 2.10 6.81 -42.27
C ASP A 80 1.03 6.65 -43.34
N GLN A 81 -0.04 5.88 -43.05
CA GLN A 81 -1.20 5.74 -43.93
C GLN A 81 -1.88 7.09 -44.18
N LEU A 82 -2.02 7.93 -43.16
CA LEU A 82 -2.63 9.25 -43.29
C LEU A 82 -1.81 10.16 -44.20
N ILE A 83 -0.48 10.14 -44.06
CA ILE A 83 0.45 10.92 -44.90
C ILE A 83 0.32 10.48 -46.35
N GLU A 84 0.32 9.16 -46.60
CA GLU A 84 0.20 8.62 -47.96
C GLU A 84 -1.17 8.96 -48.57
N GLN A 85 -2.25 8.84 -47.80
CA GLN A 85 -3.59 9.21 -48.23
C GLN A 85 -3.71 10.70 -48.55
N ASN A 86 -3.13 11.56 -47.70
CA ASN A 86 -3.12 13.01 -47.90
C ASN A 86 -2.31 13.39 -49.14
N LYS A 87 -1.16 12.76 -49.36
CA LYS A 87 -0.35 12.94 -50.57
C LYS A 87 -1.12 12.55 -51.82
N ALA A 88 -1.74 11.36 -51.83
CA ALA A 88 -2.54 10.89 -52.96
C ALA A 88 -3.78 11.77 -53.21
N ARG A 89 -4.40 12.32 -52.15
CA ARG A 89 -5.47 13.31 -52.28
C ARG A 89 -4.95 14.58 -52.93
N HIS A 90 -3.84 15.12 -52.43
CA HIS A 90 -3.21 16.34 -52.95
C HIS A 90 -2.81 16.20 -54.43
N GLU A 91 -2.22 15.07 -54.84
CA GLU A 91 -1.90 14.81 -56.24
C GLU A 91 -3.14 14.74 -57.14
N ARG A 92 -4.24 14.15 -56.66
CA ARG A 92 -5.51 14.14 -57.41
C ARG A 92 -6.07 15.55 -57.57
N ASP A 93 -5.97 16.37 -56.54
CA ASP A 93 -6.45 17.75 -56.57
C ASP A 93 -5.61 18.61 -57.53
N MET A 94 -4.27 18.47 -57.54
CA MET A 94 -3.42 19.17 -58.50
C MET A 94 -3.73 18.79 -59.95
N ARG A 95 -3.96 17.49 -60.24
CA ARG A 95 -4.38 17.04 -61.57
C ARG A 95 -5.71 17.65 -62.01
N ARG A 96 -6.68 17.80 -61.09
CA ARG A 96 -7.98 18.42 -61.39
C ARG A 96 -7.86 19.91 -61.74
N LEU A 97 -6.93 20.61 -61.11
CA LEU A 97 -6.72 22.05 -61.33
C LEU A 97 -5.86 22.36 -62.57
N GLY A 98 -5.40 21.34 -63.31
CA GLY A 98 -4.50 21.53 -64.45
C GLY A 98 -3.12 22.08 -64.07
N VAL A 99 -2.80 22.07 -62.77
CA VAL A 99 -1.50 22.49 -62.23
C VAL A 99 -0.55 21.31 -62.41
N ARG A 100 0.49 21.50 -63.23
CA ARG A 100 1.59 20.51 -63.29
C ARG A 100 2.41 20.61 -62.00
N PRO A 101 2.77 19.47 -61.40
CA PRO A 101 3.53 19.42 -60.15
C PRO A 101 4.90 20.09 -60.27
#